data_AF-A0AAE1DPV2-F1
#
_entry.id   AF-A0AAE1DPV2-F1
#
_cell.length_a   1.000
_cell.length_b   1.000
_cell.length_c   1.000
_cell.angle_alpha   90.00
_cell.angle_beta   90.00
_cell.angle_gamma   90.00
#
_symmetry.space_group_name_H-M   'P 1'
#
loop_
_entity.id
_entity.type
_entity.pdbx_description
1 polymer ?
#
loop_
_entity_poly.entity_id
_entity_poly.type
_entity_poly.pdbx_seq_one_letter_code
_entity_poly.pdbx_strand_id
1 'polypeptide(L)'
;MYRFPLKAKRWYVYIFYYTIHMMVVNAWLRYRKHAQLLQVKPVMKLAVFQARLASQLVLPTVTVGRPRSLSVSPRPTSGSTAQYRRKVPPRETRLDGLYHPQEYSSTRNRCKLNGCDSLTYVKCRKCDSYLCFNKDRNCFALFHQ
;
A
#
# COMPACT_ATOMS: atom_id res chain seq x y z
N MET A 1 -25.71 -8.05 10.92
CA MET A 1 -24.61 -8.90 10.42
C MET A 1 -24.54 -8.75 8.91
N TYR A 2 -23.39 -8.33 8.36
CA TYR A 2 -23.23 -8.05 6.93
C TYR A 2 -23.31 -9.37 6.14
N ARG A 3 -24.23 -9.48 5.17
CA ARG A 3 -24.43 -10.72 4.38
C ARG A 3 -23.30 -10.88 3.39
N PHE A 4 -22.65 -12.05 3.39
CA PHE A 4 -21.52 -12.33 2.51
C PHE A 4 -21.90 -13.42 1.48
N PRO A 5 -21.72 -13.19 0.16
CA PRO A 5 -22.07 -14.15 -0.89
C PRO A 5 -20.87 -15.03 -1.33
N LEU A 6 -20.16 -15.69 -0.41
CA LEU A 6 -19.12 -16.68 -0.74
C LEU A 6 -19.87 -18.00 -0.83
N LYS A 7 -20.12 -18.49 -2.05
CA LYS A 7 -20.63 -19.85 -2.24
C LYS A 7 -19.45 -20.82 -2.19
N ALA A 8 -18.97 -21.13 -0.99
CA ALA A 8 -17.96 -22.15 -0.78
C ALA A 8 -18.61 -23.50 -0.47
N LYS A 9 -18.18 -24.58 -1.14
CA LYS A 9 -18.61 -25.96 -0.82
C LYS A 9 -18.01 -26.49 0.48
N ARG A 10 -16.94 -25.86 0.97
CA ARG A 10 -16.18 -26.30 2.14
C ARG A 10 -16.53 -25.42 3.34
N TRP A 11 -17.13 -26.02 4.37
CA TRP A 11 -17.68 -25.33 5.54
C TRP A 11 -16.63 -24.51 6.33
N TYR A 12 -15.38 -24.99 6.40
CA TYR A 12 -14.31 -24.29 7.14
C TYR A 12 -13.95 -22.92 6.56
N VAL A 13 -14.22 -22.68 5.27
CA VAL A 13 -13.99 -21.38 4.62
C VAL A 13 -14.85 -20.29 5.26
N TYR A 14 -16.07 -20.65 5.69
CA TYR A 14 -16.95 -19.72 6.40
C TYR A 14 -16.38 -19.36 7.77
N ILE A 15 -15.89 -20.35 8.53
CA ILE A 15 -15.28 -20.10 9.84
C ILE A 15 -14.06 -19.19 9.70
N PHE A 16 -13.16 -19.49 8.76
CA PHE A 16 -12.00 -18.66 8.49
C PHE A 16 -12.38 -17.23 8.08
N TYR A 17 -13.42 -17.07 7.28
CA TYR A 17 -13.93 -15.75 6.94
C TYR A 17 -14.46 -15.01 8.18
N TYR A 18 -15.24 -15.68 9.03
CA TYR A 18 -15.76 -15.07 10.26
C TYR A 18 -14.65 -14.68 11.23
N THR A 19 -13.58 -15.48 11.35
CA THR A 19 -12.44 -15.11 12.19
C THR A 19 -11.76 -13.84 11.66
N ILE A 20 -11.51 -13.73 10.35
CA ILE A 20 -10.98 -12.49 9.75
C ILE A 20 -11.91 -11.31 10.04
N HIS A 21 -13.21 -11.47 9.83
CA HIS A 21 -14.17 -10.39 10.07
C HIS A 21 -14.16 -9.94 11.54
N MET A 22 -14.14 -10.88 12.49
CA MET A 22 -14.02 -10.56 13.93
C MET A 22 -12.72 -9.83 14.24
N MET A 23 -11.60 -10.26 13.68
CA MET A 23 -10.29 -9.59 13.84
C MET A 23 -10.32 -8.15 13.33
N VAL A 24 -10.92 -7.91 12.16
CA VAL A 24 -11.03 -6.56 11.57
C VAL A 24 -11.90 -5.64 12.42
N VAL A 25 -13.03 -6.14 12.93
CA VAL A 25 -13.90 -5.36 13.84
C VAL A 25 -13.19 -5.04 15.15
N ASN A 26 -12.49 -6.02 15.73
CA ASN A 26 -11.70 -5.84 16.95
C ASN A 26 -10.56 -4.83 16.76
N ALA A 27 -9.87 -4.87 15.62
CA ALA A 27 -8.85 -3.89 15.26
C ALA A 27 -9.43 -2.47 15.14
N TRP A 28 -10.61 -2.32 14.54
CA TRP A 28 -11.30 -1.02 14.47
C TRP A 28 -11.71 -0.51 15.85
N LEU A 29 -12.20 -1.38 16.75
CA LEU A 29 -12.51 -0.99 18.14
C LEU A 29 -11.27 -0.51 18.90
N ARG A 30 -10.13 -1.19 18.73
CA ARG A 30 -8.85 -0.73 19.30
C ARG A 30 -8.44 0.63 18.73
N TYR A 31 -8.51 0.79 17.41
CA TYR A 31 -8.22 2.07 16.75
C TYR A 31 -9.07 3.22 17.32
N ARG A 32 -10.37 3.00 17.55
CA ARG A 32 -11.25 4.01 18.15
C ARG A 32 -10.80 4.44 19.55
N LYS A 33 -10.41 3.49 20.40
CA LYS A 33 -9.91 3.78 21.74
C LYS A 33 -8.62 4.60 21.68
N HIS A 34 -7.67 4.23 20.81
CA HIS A 34 -6.44 5.00 20.60
C HIS A 34 -6.70 6.40 20.04
N ALA A 35 -7.62 6.54 19.09
CA ALA A 35 -8.00 7.84 18.54
C ALA A 35 -8.65 8.75 19.59
N GLN A 36 -9.41 8.19 20.54
CA GLN A 36 -9.96 8.93 21.68
C GLN A 36 -8.86 9.41 22.63
N LEU A 37 -7.90 8.55 22.98
CA LEU A 37 -6.77 8.89 23.85
C LEU A 37 -5.89 10.00 23.24
N LEU A 38 -5.64 9.94 21.93
CA LEU A 38 -4.84 10.92 21.20
C LEU A 38 -5.63 12.18 20.78
N GLN A 39 -6.90 12.30 21.20
CA GLN A 39 -7.83 13.38 20.83
C GLN A 39 -7.93 13.65 19.30
N VAL A 40 -7.69 12.63 18.47
CA VAL A 40 -7.76 12.76 17.02
C VAL A 40 -9.22 12.72 16.57
N LYS A 41 -9.78 13.88 16.23
CA LYS A 41 -11.11 14.03 15.62
C LYS A 41 -10.95 14.40 14.14
N PRO A 42 -11.70 13.79 13.20
CA PRO A 42 -12.78 12.81 13.37
C PRO A 42 -12.32 11.34 13.36
N VAL A 43 -12.98 10.51 14.17
CA VAL A 43 -12.76 9.06 14.19
C VAL A 43 -13.25 8.43 12.88
N MET A 44 -12.42 7.60 12.25
CA MET A 44 -12.76 6.95 10.98
C MET A 44 -13.90 5.95 11.13
N LYS A 45 -14.87 6.01 10.20
CA LYS A 45 -15.95 5.03 10.06
C LYS A 45 -15.37 3.66 9.65
N LEU A 46 -16.02 2.57 10.07
CA LEU A 46 -15.57 1.20 9.84
C LEU A 46 -15.32 0.88 8.36
N ALA A 47 -16.16 1.36 7.44
CA ALA A 47 -15.99 1.14 6.01
C ALA A 47 -14.68 1.76 5.46
N VAL A 48 -14.33 2.97 5.92
CA VAL A 48 -13.08 3.65 5.53
C VAL A 48 -11.87 2.92 6.10
N PHE A 49 -11.98 2.43 7.33
CA PHE A 49 -10.95 1.62 7.97
C PHE A 49 -10.71 0.32 7.18
N GLN A 50 -11.77 -0.41 6.82
CA GLN A 50 -11.68 -1.62 6.01
C GLN A 50 -11.06 -1.35 4.63
N ALA A 51 -11.46 -0.28 3.96
CA ALA A 51 -10.89 0.11 2.67
C ALA A 51 -9.39 0.43 2.76
N ARG A 52 -8.95 1.13 3.82
CA ARG A 52 -7.54 1.40 4.09
C ARG A 52 -6.76 0.12 4.37
N LEU A 53 -7.29 -0.74 5.24
CA LEU A 53 -6.69 -2.03 5.57
C LEU A 53 -6.52 -2.90 4.32
N ALA A 54 -7.56 -3.01 3.49
CA ALA A 54 -7.49 -3.73 2.22
C ALA A 54 -6.45 -3.13 1.27
N SER A 55 -6.41 -1.80 1.14
CA SER A 55 -5.42 -1.12 0.30
C SER A 55 -4.00 -1.39 0.77
N GLN A 56 -3.75 -1.40 2.08
CA GLN A 56 -2.45 -1.69 2.66
C GLN A 56 -2.02 -3.14 2.47
N LEU A 57 -2.94 -4.09 2.62
CA LEU A 57 -2.65 -5.51 2.42
C LEU A 57 -2.42 -5.88 0.94
N VAL A 58 -3.08 -5.18 0.01
CA VAL A 58 -3.00 -5.43 -1.43
C VAL A 58 -1.81 -4.73 -2.11
N LEU A 59 -1.30 -3.62 -1.55
CA LEU A 59 0.00 -3.07 -1.95
C LEU A 59 1.11 -4.11 -1.71
N PRO A 60 2.25 -4.08 -2.43
CA PRO A 60 3.09 -5.25 -2.69
C PRO A 60 3.81 -5.74 -1.43
N THR A 61 3.05 -6.38 -0.56
CA THR A 61 3.53 -7.42 0.34
C THR A 61 3.99 -8.53 -0.59
N VAL A 62 5.31 -8.53 -0.81
CA VAL A 62 6.17 -9.63 -1.26
C VAL A 62 5.46 -10.69 -2.12
N THR A 63 5.91 -10.82 -3.37
CA THR A 63 5.64 -11.95 -4.26
C THR A 63 5.96 -13.30 -3.57
N VAL A 64 5.07 -13.80 -2.71
CA VAL A 64 5.02 -15.22 -2.35
C VAL A 64 4.10 -15.86 -3.38
N GLY A 65 4.58 -15.84 -4.62
CA GLY A 65 4.02 -16.63 -5.69
C GLY A 65 4.60 -18.03 -5.59
N ARG A 66 3.71 -19.02 -5.53
CA ARG A 66 3.96 -20.36 -6.12
C ARG A 66 4.77 -20.17 -7.42
N PRO A 67 5.87 -20.90 -7.64
CA PRO A 67 6.73 -20.64 -8.80
C PRO A 67 5.90 -20.77 -10.07
N ARG A 68 5.67 -19.64 -10.76
CA ARG A 68 5.16 -19.65 -12.12
C ARG A 68 6.32 -20.13 -12.98
N SER A 69 6.12 -21.32 -13.55
CA SER A 69 6.95 -21.84 -14.62
C SER A 69 7.20 -20.74 -15.66
N LEU A 70 8.47 -20.63 -16.02
CA LEU A 70 8.98 -19.80 -17.08
C LEU A 70 8.15 -19.99 -18.37
N SER A 71 7.98 -18.87 -19.09
CA SER A 71 7.67 -18.72 -20.52
C SER A 71 6.31 -18.10 -20.88
N VAL A 72 6.43 -17.17 -21.83
CA VAL A 72 5.42 -16.48 -22.64
C VAL A 72 4.78 -15.22 -22.02
N SER A 73 5.27 -14.08 -22.52
CA SER A 73 4.70 -12.74 -22.41
C SER A 73 3.26 -12.67 -22.94
N PRO A 74 2.31 -12.08 -22.20
CA PRO A 74 1.12 -11.50 -22.79
C PRO A 74 1.30 -9.99 -22.88
N ARG A 75 1.49 -9.51 -24.12
CA ARG A 75 1.33 -8.10 -24.50
C ARG A 75 -0.09 -7.65 -24.13
N PRO A 76 -0.30 -6.59 -23.33
CA PRO A 76 -1.64 -6.08 -23.10
C PRO A 76 -2.12 -5.34 -24.34
N THR A 77 -3.19 -5.85 -24.94
CA THR A 77 -4.01 -5.14 -25.93
C THR A 77 -4.60 -3.88 -25.31
N SER A 78 -4.51 -2.82 -26.08
CA SER A 78 -4.98 -1.46 -25.81
C SER A 78 -6.47 -1.39 -25.45
N GLY A 79 -6.77 -0.78 -24.31
CA GLY A 79 -8.14 -0.42 -23.91
C GLY A 79 -8.16 0.36 -22.58
N SER A 80 -8.39 1.67 -22.67
CA SER A 80 -8.40 2.68 -21.59
C SER A 80 -7.04 3.18 -21.11
N THR A 81 -6.68 4.37 -21.58
CA THR A 81 -5.68 5.27 -21.00
C THR A 81 -6.19 5.87 -19.68
N ALA A 82 -6.59 5.03 -18.73
CA ALA A 82 -6.46 5.42 -17.33
C ALA A 82 -4.99 5.28 -17.00
N GLN A 83 -4.21 6.33 -17.31
CA GLN A 83 -2.81 6.46 -16.95
C GLN A 83 -2.66 5.91 -15.52
N TYR A 84 -2.02 4.75 -15.38
CA TYR A 84 -1.73 4.11 -14.10
C TYR A 84 -0.78 5.04 -13.36
N ARG A 85 -1.33 6.13 -12.80
CA ARG A 85 -0.64 6.99 -11.85
C ARG A 85 -0.37 6.06 -10.69
N ARG A 86 0.87 5.57 -10.59
CA ARG A 86 1.31 4.76 -9.46
C ARG A 86 0.92 5.53 -8.21
N LYS A 87 -0.11 5.06 -7.49
CA LYS A 87 -0.64 5.75 -6.33
C LYS A 87 0.52 5.92 -5.36
N VAL A 88 0.72 7.15 -4.89
CA VAL A 88 1.70 7.44 -3.84
C VAL A 88 1.40 6.49 -2.67
N PRO A 89 2.40 5.77 -2.12
CA PRO A 89 2.16 4.85 -1.02
C PRO A 89 1.46 5.54 0.16
N PRO A 90 0.60 4.81 0.89
CA PRO A 90 -0.10 5.36 2.06
C PRO A 90 0.89 5.95 3.07
N ARG A 91 0.45 6.99 3.80
CA ARG A 91 1.26 7.68 4.82
C ARG A 91 1.89 6.70 5.81
N GLU A 92 1.12 5.72 6.29
CA GLU A 92 1.62 4.71 7.22
C GLU A 92 2.82 3.91 6.67
N THR A 93 2.81 3.54 5.39
CA THR A 93 3.93 2.81 4.76
C THR A 93 5.12 3.71 4.45
N ARG A 94 4.87 5.00 4.23
CA ARG A 94 5.92 5.99 3.99
C ARG A 94 6.64 6.35 5.29
N LEU A 95 5.88 6.54 6.36
CA LEU A 95 6.31 7.05 7.66
C LEU A 95 6.34 5.97 8.74
N ASP A 96 6.51 4.70 8.37
CA ASP A 96 6.53 3.59 9.35
C ASP A 96 7.80 3.59 10.22
N GLY A 97 8.76 4.49 9.97
CA GLY A 97 10.03 4.55 10.70
C GLY A 97 10.91 3.32 10.50
N LEU A 98 10.52 2.41 9.60
CA LEU A 98 11.26 1.21 9.26
C LEU A 98 12.23 1.51 8.12
N TYR A 99 13.16 0.59 7.88
CA TYR A 99 14.17 0.76 6.83
C TYR A 99 13.56 0.86 5.42
N HIS A 100 13.85 1.96 4.71
CA HIS A 100 13.51 2.19 3.31
C HIS A 100 14.80 2.18 2.46
N PRO A 101 15.15 1.05 1.83
CA PRO A 101 16.38 0.97 1.03
C PRO A 101 16.28 1.76 -0.27
N GLN A 102 17.36 2.49 -0.56
CA GLN A 102 17.58 3.19 -1.82
C GLN A 102 18.05 2.19 -2.88
N GLU A 103 17.53 2.32 -4.10
CA GLU A 103 17.91 1.50 -5.24
C GLU A 103 18.09 2.39 -6.47
N TYR A 104 19.18 2.20 -7.20
CA TYR A 104 19.39 2.85 -8.50
C TYR A 104 18.60 2.11 -9.58
N SER A 105 17.68 2.81 -10.23
CA SER A 105 16.98 2.33 -11.42
C SER A 105 17.77 2.64 -12.68
N SER A 106 17.65 1.79 -13.70
CA SER A 106 18.12 2.08 -15.05
C SER A 106 17.35 3.22 -15.73
N THR A 107 16.10 3.47 -15.31
CA THR A 107 15.25 4.51 -15.88
C THR A 107 15.15 5.73 -14.96
N ARG A 108 15.23 6.92 -15.56
CA ARG A 108 15.05 8.19 -14.85
C ARG A 108 13.56 8.55 -14.79
N ASN A 109 13.05 8.91 -13.62
CA ASN A 109 11.66 9.35 -13.45
C ASN A 109 11.58 10.62 -12.60
N ARG A 110 10.45 11.31 -12.65
CA ARG A 110 10.23 12.52 -11.83
C ARG A 110 10.14 12.16 -10.36
N CYS A 111 10.70 13.02 -9.51
CA CYS A 111 10.55 12.94 -8.07
C CYS A 111 9.05 12.94 -7.71
N LYS A 112 8.65 12.05 -6.81
CA LYS A 112 7.26 11.97 -6.32
C LYS A 112 6.98 12.89 -5.12
N LEU A 113 7.98 13.61 -4.61
CA LEU A 113 7.78 14.57 -3.53
C LEU A 113 7.03 15.80 -4.06
N ASN A 114 6.01 16.26 -3.33
CA ASN A 114 5.26 17.46 -3.68
C ASN A 114 6.21 18.68 -3.73
N GLY A 115 6.15 19.46 -4.83
CA GLY A 115 7.00 20.64 -5.02
C GLY A 115 8.39 20.35 -5.59
N CYS A 116 8.66 19.13 -6.06
CA CYS A 116 9.93 18.76 -6.65
C CYS A 116 9.76 18.24 -8.08
N ASP A 117 10.26 18.99 -9.07
CA ASP A 117 10.17 18.63 -10.49
C ASP A 117 11.44 17.97 -11.06
N SER A 118 12.44 17.73 -10.23
CA SER A 118 13.68 17.10 -10.68
C SER A 118 13.50 15.62 -11.00
N LEU A 119 14.27 15.17 -12.00
CA LEU A 119 14.31 13.79 -12.46
C LEU A 119 15.43 13.01 -11.75
N THR A 120 15.17 11.79 -11.30
CA THR A 120 16.11 10.99 -10.49
C THR A 120 16.19 9.53 -10.96
N TYR A 121 17.34 8.91 -10.75
CA TYR A 121 17.54 7.46 -10.92
C TYR A 121 17.28 6.68 -9.63
N VAL A 122 17.31 7.36 -8.48
CA VAL A 122 17.13 6.74 -7.17
C VAL A 122 15.64 6.55 -6.88
N LYS A 123 15.27 5.33 -6.51
CA LYS A 123 13.94 4.96 -6.03
C LYS A 123 14.02 4.25 -4.68
N CYS A 124 12.97 4.36 -3.88
CA CYS A 124 12.79 3.52 -2.70
C CYS A 124 12.30 2.13 -3.15
N ARG A 125 13.03 1.05 -2.79
CA ARG A 125 12.63 -0.32 -3.17
C ARG A 125 11.33 -0.75 -2.47
N LYS A 126 11.11 -0.31 -1.24
CA LYS A 126 9.91 -0.65 -0.45
C LYS A 126 8.66 0.08 -0.94
N CYS A 127 8.81 1.34 -1.35
CA CYS A 127 7.70 2.21 -1.72
C CYS A 127 7.50 2.37 -3.25
N ASP A 128 8.42 1.84 -4.05
CA ASP A 128 8.47 2.01 -5.52
C ASP A 128 8.23 3.47 -5.96
N SER A 129 8.90 4.39 -5.26
CA SER A 129 8.82 5.83 -5.43
C SER A 129 10.17 6.43 -5.77
N TYR A 130 10.24 7.17 -6.88
CA TYR A 130 11.44 7.91 -7.29
C TYR A 130 11.56 9.18 -6.46
N LEU A 131 12.72 9.37 -5.84
CA LEU A 131 13.00 10.46 -4.90
C LEU A 131 14.41 10.98 -5.13
N CYS A 132 14.62 12.27 -4.91
CA CYS A 132 15.95 12.88 -5.01
C CYS A 132 16.81 12.50 -3.82
N PHE A 133 18.05 12.09 -4.10
CA PHE A 133 19.08 11.85 -3.11
C PHE A 133 20.39 12.48 -3.62
N ASN A 134 20.48 13.81 -3.47
CA ASN A 134 21.63 14.62 -3.85
C ASN A 134 22.09 15.44 -2.65
N LYS A 135 23.30 16.00 -2.71
CA LYS A 135 23.85 16.90 -1.66
C LYS A 135 22.93 18.07 -1.34
N ASP A 136 22.36 18.70 -2.37
CA ASP A 136 21.53 19.91 -2.22
C ASP A 136 20.06 19.60 -1.92
N ARG A 137 19.59 18.39 -2.25
CA ARG A 137 18.18 18.00 -2.15
C ARG A 137 18.04 16.56 -1.70
N ASN A 138 17.60 16.39 -0.45
CA ASN A 138 17.29 15.08 0.13
C ASN A 138 15.78 14.86 0.24
N CYS A 139 15.11 14.74 -0.92
CA CYS A 139 13.68 14.43 -0.97
C CYS A 139 13.36 13.03 -0.43
N PHE A 140 14.35 12.14 -0.40
CA PHE A 140 14.21 10.80 0.18
C PHE A 140 13.86 10.87 1.67
N ALA A 141 14.63 11.62 2.46
CA ALA A 141 14.36 11.80 3.88
C ALA A 141 12.99 12.46 4.14
N LEU A 142 12.68 13.56 3.43
CA LEU A 142 11.42 14.30 3.58
C LEU A 142 10.17 13.48 3.23
N PHE A 143 10.29 12.45 2.40
CA PHE A 143 9.16 11.61 2.02
C PHE A 143 8.86 10.51 3.04
N HIS A 144 9.86 10.13 3.85
CA HIS A 144 9.85 9.01 4.78
C HIS A 144 9.86 9.40 6.27
N GLN A 145 10.10 10.69 6.58
CA GLN A 145 9.97 11.30 7.90
C GLN A 145 8.59 11.95 8.08
#